data_AF-A0A9W8LLW9-F1
#
_entry.id   AF-A0A9W8LLW9-F1
#
_cell.length_a   1.000
_cell.length_b   1.000
_cell.length_c   1.000
_cell.angle_alpha   90.00
_cell.angle_beta   90.00
_cell.angle_gamma   90.00
#
_symmetry.space_group_name_H-M   'P 1'
#
loop_
_entity.id
_entity.type
_entity.pdbx_description
1 polymer ?
#
loop_
_entity_poly.entity_id
_entity_poly.type
_entity_poly.pdbx_seq_one_letter_code
_entity_poly.pdbx_strand_id
1 'polypeptide(L)'
;MSHSQARRLVRLSEIGKLTLDDFQHLPERMRLRNSYNDFKYDTRESLFLICAIVRMIWRPLIPIYLADSLIQAINIISRKLDSQILQVLDDASKDQWHKGYAIALTVTLCKLLSSQLSNISHFSASETERVTNALKLELFRLPLLRNGMQKRRSAYGEGHVYTLVRELESLNSMFSSLFTTAVTVWLVYRRVGWLGFIPIGVVSVHSAVMWGVQRLFGRRYEWFDYSHDDDGELIDEIYDGIRSIKMYGWENMYLDPKHREKRRRKLFMPWYAPAVRAIWHIDDIVSTFIQDLSVYTALYLHIHTHSGSAVVLTNAQLFELTEDIRSMRYNLSSLISHLGRIRALVRANIRLERILRGDFINTLPYTSEPDSAAP
;
A
#
# COMPACT_ATOMS: atom_id res chain seq x y z
N MET A 1 -19.05 11.06 2.31
CA MET A 1 -19.92 11.56 3.40
C MET A 1 -19.43 12.94 3.83
N SER A 2 -20.30 13.92 4.06
CA SER A 2 -19.84 15.23 4.54
C SER A 2 -19.33 15.13 5.99
N HIS A 3 -18.41 15.99 6.38
CA HIS A 3 -17.88 16.00 7.75
C HIS A 3 -18.98 16.24 8.81
N SER A 4 -20.03 16.99 8.46
CA SER A 4 -21.21 17.18 9.33
C SER A 4 -22.03 15.90 9.48
N GLN A 5 -22.22 15.12 8.40
CA GLN A 5 -22.88 13.82 8.45
C GLN A 5 -22.08 12.82 9.29
N ALA A 6 -20.75 12.79 9.13
CA ALA A 6 -19.86 11.94 9.94
C ALA A 6 -20.02 12.21 11.43
N ARG A 7 -19.92 13.49 11.83
CA ARG A 7 -20.12 13.90 13.23
C ARG A 7 -21.52 13.57 13.75
N ARG A 8 -22.54 13.69 12.91
CA ARG A 8 -23.91 13.32 13.27
C ARG A 8 -24.03 11.81 13.51
N LEU A 9 -23.44 10.98 12.65
CA LEU A 9 -23.44 9.53 12.83
C LEU A 9 -22.66 9.09 14.07
N VAL A 10 -21.53 9.72 14.37
CA VAL A 10 -20.78 9.44 15.61
C VAL A 10 -21.66 9.75 16.82
N ARG A 11 -22.30 10.92 16.86
CA ARG A 11 -23.25 11.27 17.93
C ARG A 11 -24.45 10.31 18.00
N LEU A 12 -24.98 9.88 16.86
CA LEU A 12 -26.08 8.90 16.83
C LEU A 12 -25.62 7.52 17.33
N SER A 13 -24.37 7.13 17.05
CA SER A 13 -23.79 5.88 17.54
C SER A 13 -23.55 5.85 19.05
N GLU A 14 -23.33 7.02 19.65
CA GLU A 14 -23.26 7.16 21.12
C GLU A 14 -24.64 7.01 21.77
N ILE A 15 -25.71 7.36 21.05
CA ILE A 15 -27.09 7.31 21.56
C ILE A 15 -27.73 5.92 21.33
N GLY A 16 -27.34 5.19 20.28
CA GLY A 16 -27.89 3.88 19.98
C GLY A 16 -27.16 3.11 18.88
N LYS A 17 -27.60 1.88 18.61
CA LYS A 17 -27.06 1.08 17.50
C LYS A 17 -27.49 1.71 16.17
N LEU A 18 -26.52 2.06 15.34
CA LEU A 18 -26.78 2.57 13.98
C LEU A 18 -27.50 1.50 13.15
N THR A 19 -28.52 1.93 12.42
CA THR A 19 -29.29 1.13 11.47
C THR A 19 -28.92 1.50 10.04
N LEU A 20 -29.31 0.67 9.06
CA LEU A 20 -29.06 0.97 7.64
C LEU A 20 -29.72 2.30 7.21
N ASP A 21 -30.83 2.67 7.87
CA ASP A 21 -31.58 3.88 7.56
C ASP A 21 -30.81 5.16 7.87
N ASP A 22 -29.90 5.10 8.85
CA ASP A 22 -29.01 6.21 9.19
C ASP A 22 -28.02 6.55 8.05
N PHE A 23 -27.83 5.63 7.10
CA PHE A 23 -26.90 5.76 5.96
C PHE A 23 -27.59 6.11 4.63
N GLN A 24 -28.91 6.36 4.60
CA GLN A 24 -29.68 6.53 3.35
C GLN A 24 -29.23 7.70 2.45
N HIS A 25 -28.45 8.65 2.97
CA HIS A 25 -27.99 9.83 2.23
C HIS A 25 -26.54 9.71 1.73
N LEU A 26 -26.23 8.63 1.02
CA LEU A 26 -24.99 8.57 0.25
C LEU A 26 -25.01 9.66 -0.84
N PRO A 27 -23.92 10.44 -1.01
CA PRO A 27 -23.80 11.40 -2.10
C PRO A 27 -24.13 10.75 -3.44
N GLU A 28 -24.83 11.45 -4.34
CA GLU A 28 -25.27 10.87 -5.61
C GLU A 28 -24.12 10.28 -6.43
N ARG A 29 -22.94 10.90 -6.35
CA ARG A 29 -21.72 10.43 -6.98
C ARG A 29 -21.24 9.06 -6.47
N MET A 30 -21.50 8.73 -5.21
CA MET A 30 -21.15 7.43 -4.61
C MET A 30 -22.20 6.36 -4.90
N ARG A 31 -23.35 6.71 -5.49
CA ARG A 31 -24.35 5.71 -5.88
C ARG A 31 -23.73 4.79 -6.94
N LEU A 32 -23.89 3.48 -6.72
CA LEU A 32 -23.30 2.44 -7.55
C LEU A 32 -23.63 2.63 -9.04
N ARG A 33 -24.89 3.00 -9.35
CA ARG A 33 -25.35 3.26 -10.72
C ARG A 33 -24.57 4.37 -11.43
N ASN A 34 -24.26 5.47 -10.73
CA ASN A 34 -23.53 6.58 -11.33
C ASN A 34 -22.06 6.22 -11.53
N SER A 35 -21.46 5.58 -10.51
CA SER A 35 -20.08 5.08 -10.57
C SER A 35 -19.88 4.09 -11.72
N TYR A 36 -20.88 3.27 -11.98
CA TYR A 36 -20.90 2.33 -13.10
C TYR A 36 -20.98 3.02 -14.46
N ASN A 37 -21.87 4.00 -14.61
CA ASN A 37 -22.01 4.74 -15.88
C ASN A 37 -20.74 5.51 -16.27
N ASP A 38 -19.96 5.94 -15.28
CA ASP A 38 -18.65 6.57 -15.48
C ASP A 38 -17.58 5.56 -15.91
N PHE A 39 -17.74 4.29 -15.53
CA PHE A 39 -16.77 3.23 -15.78
C PHE A 39 -16.91 2.69 -17.22
N LYS A 40 -16.14 3.29 -18.13
CA LYS A 40 -16.10 2.90 -19.55
C LYS A 40 -14.72 2.36 -19.91
N TYR A 41 -14.69 1.18 -20.52
CA TYR A 41 -13.47 0.52 -20.96
C TYR A 41 -13.61 0.01 -22.40
N ASP A 42 -12.49 -0.02 -23.14
CA ASP A 42 -12.41 -0.59 -24.49
C ASP A 42 -11.58 -1.87 -24.43
N THR A 43 -12.20 -3.01 -24.73
CA THR A 43 -11.55 -4.32 -24.67
C THR A 43 -10.40 -4.49 -25.68
N ARG A 44 -10.32 -3.62 -26.70
CA ARG A 44 -9.26 -3.62 -27.72
C ARG A 44 -7.95 -3.02 -27.21
N GLU A 45 -7.98 -2.21 -26.16
CA GLU A 45 -6.78 -1.61 -25.57
C GLU A 45 -5.98 -2.66 -24.77
N SER A 46 -4.65 -2.55 -24.79
CA SER A 46 -3.79 -3.28 -23.84
C SER A 46 -3.87 -2.60 -22.47
N LEU A 47 -3.96 -3.37 -21.37
CA LEU A 47 -4.12 -2.80 -20.03
C LEU A 47 -5.40 -1.94 -19.90
N PHE A 48 -6.45 -2.27 -20.66
CA PHE A 48 -7.68 -1.50 -20.77
C PHE A 48 -8.33 -1.24 -19.41
N LEU A 49 -8.18 -2.15 -18.45
CA LEU A 49 -8.77 -2.00 -17.14
C LEU A 49 -8.04 -0.94 -16.30
N ILE A 50 -6.70 -0.94 -16.28
CA ILE A 50 -5.91 0.15 -15.70
C ILE A 50 -6.26 1.48 -16.40
N CYS A 51 -6.32 1.50 -17.73
CA CYS A 51 -6.64 2.71 -18.49
C CYS A 51 -8.04 3.26 -18.14
N ALA A 52 -9.04 2.39 -18.02
CA ALA A 52 -10.39 2.77 -17.62
C ALA A 52 -10.44 3.32 -16.19
N ILE A 53 -9.74 2.67 -15.25
CA ILE A 53 -9.66 3.15 -13.88
C ILE A 53 -8.97 4.52 -13.84
N VAL A 54 -7.83 4.67 -14.52
CA VAL A 54 -7.12 5.95 -14.60
C VAL A 54 -8.02 7.03 -15.19
N ARG A 55 -8.77 6.75 -16.27
CA ARG A 55 -9.76 7.69 -16.86
C ARG A 55 -10.86 8.10 -15.88
N MET A 56 -11.31 7.19 -15.03
CA MET A 56 -12.35 7.44 -14.01
C MET A 56 -11.81 8.24 -12.81
N ILE A 57 -10.54 8.03 -12.45
CA ILE A 57 -9.94 8.51 -11.21
C ILE A 57 -9.11 9.79 -11.39
N TRP A 58 -8.51 10.05 -12.56
CA TRP A 58 -7.49 11.10 -12.69
C TRP A 58 -8.00 12.50 -12.34
N ARG A 59 -9.23 12.84 -12.73
CA ARG A 59 -9.82 14.17 -12.47
C ARG A 59 -9.93 14.50 -10.97
N PRO A 60 -10.59 13.64 -10.14
CA PRO A 60 -10.65 13.90 -8.70
C PRO A 60 -9.29 13.76 -7.99
N LEU A 61 -8.35 12.99 -8.54
CA LEU A 61 -7.05 12.79 -7.89
C LEU A 61 -6.05 13.93 -8.11
N ILE A 62 -6.09 14.68 -9.23
CA ILE A 62 -5.17 15.82 -9.45
C ILE A 62 -5.08 16.78 -8.24
N PRO A 63 -6.19 17.31 -7.69
CA PRO A 63 -6.10 18.20 -6.53
C PRO A 63 -5.54 17.51 -5.29
N ILE A 64 -5.75 16.20 -5.13
CA ILE A 64 -5.14 15.40 -4.05
C ILE A 64 -3.63 15.32 -4.25
N TYR A 65 -3.17 15.13 -5.49
CA TYR A 65 -1.75 15.05 -5.81
C TYR A 65 -1.03 16.37 -5.54
N LEU A 66 -1.68 17.49 -5.90
CA LEU A 66 -1.18 18.82 -5.60
C LEU A 66 -1.14 19.05 -4.08
N ALA A 67 -2.17 18.62 -3.36
CA ALA A 67 -2.21 18.71 -1.91
C ALA A 67 -1.11 17.87 -1.24
N ASP A 68 -0.90 16.62 -1.65
CA ASP A 68 0.14 15.73 -1.10
C ASP A 68 1.55 16.25 -1.39
N SER A 69 1.77 16.75 -2.60
CA SER A 69 3.02 17.44 -2.97
C SER A 69 3.26 18.68 -2.09
N LEU A 70 2.21 19.45 -1.80
CA LEU A 70 2.27 20.62 -0.93
C LEU A 70 2.54 20.23 0.53
N ILE A 71 1.90 19.18 1.05
CA ILE A 71 2.17 18.61 2.38
C ILE A 71 3.66 18.27 2.49
N GLN A 72 4.20 17.60 1.48
CA GLN A 72 5.60 17.18 1.47
C GLN A 72 6.56 18.37 1.45
N ALA A 73 6.26 19.40 0.65
CA ALA A 73 7.01 20.65 0.65
C ALA A 73 6.95 21.36 2.02
N ILE A 74 5.76 21.44 2.63
CA ILE A 74 5.56 22.00 3.97
C ILE A 74 6.37 21.24 5.02
N ASN A 75 6.40 19.91 4.96
CA ASN A 75 7.16 19.07 5.88
C ASN A 75 8.68 19.29 5.73
N ILE A 76 9.18 19.47 4.50
CA ILE A 76 10.58 19.85 4.26
C ILE A 76 10.89 21.23 4.87
N ILE A 77 10.01 22.22 4.63
CA ILE A 77 10.16 23.57 5.19
C ILE A 77 10.13 23.55 6.72
N SER A 78 9.18 22.84 7.32
CA SER A 78 9.03 22.73 8.77
C SER A 78 10.30 22.22 9.44
N ARG A 79 10.95 21.20 8.87
CA ARG A 79 12.19 20.65 9.44
C ARG A 79 13.35 21.65 9.41
N LYS A 80 13.44 22.42 8.33
CA LYS A 80 14.43 23.51 8.23
C LYS A 80 14.13 24.63 9.25
N LEU A 81 12.86 24.92 9.52
CA LEU A 81 12.48 25.88 10.55
C LEU A 81 12.80 25.33 11.96
N ASP A 82 12.60 24.03 12.20
CA ASP A 82 12.97 23.39 13.47
C ASP A 82 14.47 23.52 13.76
N SER A 83 15.35 23.40 12.75
CA SER A 83 16.79 23.64 12.94
C SER A 83 17.12 25.11 13.24
N GLN A 84 16.40 26.06 12.64
CA GLN A 84 16.57 27.48 12.93
C GLN A 84 16.15 27.84 14.36
N ILE A 85 15.13 27.17 14.91
CA ILE A 85 14.75 27.34 16.32
C ILE A 85 15.92 26.95 17.22
N LEU A 86 16.56 25.81 16.95
CA LEU A 86 17.75 25.38 17.72
C LEU A 86 18.90 26.38 17.60
N GLN A 87 19.13 26.95 16.43
CA GLN A 87 20.16 28.00 16.27
C GLN A 87 19.85 29.25 17.12
N VAL A 88 18.58 29.68 17.17
CA VAL A 88 18.18 30.83 18.00
C VAL A 88 18.32 30.51 19.49
N LEU A 89 18.07 29.27 19.90
CA LEU A 89 18.26 28.82 21.28
C LEU A 89 19.74 28.76 21.67
N ASP A 90 20.62 28.32 20.77
CA ASP A 90 22.07 28.32 20.99
C ASP A 90 22.63 29.76 21.08
N ASP A 91 22.04 30.70 20.33
CA ASP A 91 22.42 32.14 20.29
C ASP A 91 21.62 33.02 21.29
N ALA A 92 21.05 32.43 22.35
CA ALA A 92 20.12 33.11 23.27
C ALA A 92 20.62 34.44 23.86
N SER A 93 21.93 34.70 23.87
CA SER A 93 22.53 35.94 24.38
C SER A 93 22.31 37.19 23.50
N LYS A 94 21.80 37.05 22.26
CA LYS A 94 21.75 38.16 21.28
C LYS A 94 20.43 38.96 21.23
N ASP A 95 19.57 38.90 22.25
CA ASP A 95 18.28 39.63 22.30
C ASP A 95 17.30 39.33 21.12
N GLN A 96 17.44 38.17 20.47
CA GLN A 96 16.62 37.80 19.29
C GLN A 96 15.41 36.90 19.61
N TRP A 97 14.89 36.94 20.84
CA TRP A 97 13.79 36.07 21.28
C TRP A 97 12.54 36.16 20.39
N HIS A 98 12.25 37.35 19.84
CA HIS A 98 11.13 37.58 18.92
C HIS A 98 11.20 36.72 17.65
N LYS A 99 12.41 36.45 17.13
CA LYS A 99 12.60 35.57 15.96
C LYS A 99 12.25 34.12 16.28
N GLY A 100 12.62 33.64 17.47
CA GLY A 100 12.28 32.30 17.93
C GLY A 100 10.76 32.06 17.96
N TYR A 101 10.00 33.00 18.52
CA TYR A 101 8.53 32.92 18.54
C TYR A 101 7.91 32.99 17.14
N ALA A 102 8.44 33.85 16.25
CA ALA A 102 7.95 33.94 14.88
C ALA A 102 8.17 32.63 14.10
N ILE A 103 9.33 31.99 14.25
CA ILE A 103 9.65 30.71 13.63
C ILE A 103 8.75 29.60 14.22
N ALA A 104 8.60 29.54 15.54
CA ALA A 104 7.74 28.56 16.21
C ALA A 104 6.27 28.67 15.78
N LEU A 105 5.75 29.89 15.64
CA LEU A 105 4.41 30.14 15.10
C LEU A 105 4.30 29.62 13.66
N THR A 106 5.31 29.89 12.84
CA THR A 106 5.35 29.42 11.44
C THR A 106 5.35 27.89 11.36
N VAL A 107 6.17 27.21 12.17
CA VAL A 107 6.17 25.73 12.27
C VAL A 107 4.78 25.22 12.68
N THR A 108 4.14 25.87 13.65
CA THR A 108 2.80 25.49 14.12
C THR A 108 1.76 25.63 13.01
N LEU A 109 1.82 26.73 12.24
CA LEU A 109 0.96 26.94 11.07
C LEU A 109 1.23 25.90 9.98
N CYS A 110 2.49 25.58 9.69
CA CYS A 110 2.86 24.50 8.78
C CYS A 110 2.27 23.15 9.20
N LYS A 111 2.38 22.78 10.49
CA LYS A 111 1.83 21.54 11.03
C LYS A 111 0.30 21.53 10.98
N LEU A 112 -0.34 22.66 11.27
CA LEU A 112 -1.80 22.80 11.15
C LEU A 112 -2.27 22.62 9.71
N LEU A 113 -1.60 23.29 8.75
CA LEU A 113 -1.89 23.15 7.32
C LEU A 113 -1.68 21.71 6.83
N SER A 114 -0.56 21.09 7.20
CA SER A 114 -0.25 19.69 6.90
C SER A 114 -1.34 18.75 7.45
N SER A 115 -1.81 18.97 8.68
CA SER A 115 -2.92 18.23 9.28
C SER A 115 -4.23 18.44 8.52
N GLN A 116 -4.59 19.67 8.12
CA GLN A 116 -5.81 19.90 7.33
C GLN A 116 -5.74 19.26 5.94
N LEU A 117 -4.58 19.33 5.28
CA LEU A 117 -4.37 18.70 3.99
C LEU A 117 -4.37 17.17 4.11
N SER A 118 -3.91 16.60 5.22
CA SER A 118 -3.96 15.15 5.45
C SER A 118 -5.39 14.59 5.42
N ASN A 119 -6.39 15.40 5.77
CA ASN A 119 -7.80 15.01 5.65
C ASN A 119 -8.24 14.77 4.20
N ILE A 120 -7.52 15.33 3.21
CA ILE A 120 -7.79 15.10 1.78
C ILE A 120 -7.51 13.63 1.40
N SER A 121 -6.66 12.92 2.15
CA SER A 121 -6.45 11.47 1.94
C SER A 121 -7.74 10.65 2.09
N HIS A 122 -8.68 11.08 2.95
CA HIS A 122 -9.99 10.43 3.05
C HIS A 122 -10.80 10.56 1.77
N PHE A 123 -10.64 11.65 1.02
CA PHE A 123 -11.28 11.82 -0.27
C PHE A 123 -10.70 10.80 -1.28
N SER A 124 -9.39 10.56 -1.27
CA SER A 124 -8.74 9.50 -2.07
C SER A 124 -9.36 8.14 -1.78
N ALA A 125 -9.40 7.74 -0.50
CA ALA A 125 -9.97 6.46 -0.08
C ALA A 125 -11.43 6.29 -0.55
N SER A 126 -12.23 7.37 -0.50
CA SER A 126 -13.62 7.34 -0.95
C SER A 126 -13.78 7.19 -2.46
N GLU A 127 -12.84 7.74 -3.26
CA GLU A 127 -12.82 7.54 -4.71
C GLU A 127 -12.30 6.14 -5.08
N THR A 128 -11.31 5.62 -4.35
CA THR A 128 -10.84 4.22 -4.44
C THR A 128 -12.01 3.26 -4.21
N GLU A 129 -12.82 3.49 -3.18
CA GLU A 129 -14.00 2.68 -2.88
C GLU A 129 -15.05 2.79 -4.01
N ARG A 130 -15.30 4.00 -4.52
CA ARG A 130 -16.23 4.24 -5.64
C ARG A 130 -15.86 3.40 -6.88
N VAL A 131 -14.59 3.39 -7.24
CA VAL A 131 -14.06 2.63 -8.38
C VAL A 131 -14.12 1.13 -8.12
N THR A 132 -13.73 0.72 -6.91
CA THR A 132 -13.82 -0.67 -6.46
C THR A 132 -15.24 -1.21 -6.63
N ASN A 133 -16.23 -0.45 -6.19
CA ASN A 133 -17.64 -0.81 -6.30
C ASN A 133 -18.12 -0.85 -7.76
N ALA A 134 -17.71 0.10 -8.60
CA ALA A 134 -18.03 0.07 -10.02
C ALA A 134 -17.46 -1.18 -10.72
N LEU A 135 -16.22 -1.54 -10.41
CA LEU A 135 -15.57 -2.72 -10.98
C LEU A 135 -16.17 -4.03 -10.45
N LYS A 136 -16.53 -4.09 -9.16
CA LYS A 136 -17.27 -5.22 -8.58
C LYS A 136 -18.62 -5.42 -9.26
N LEU A 137 -19.36 -4.34 -9.52
CA LEU A 137 -20.63 -4.43 -10.24
C LEU A 137 -20.44 -4.95 -11.67
N GLU A 138 -19.38 -4.53 -12.36
CA GLU A 138 -19.08 -5.05 -13.70
C GLU A 138 -18.75 -6.55 -13.68
N LEU A 139 -17.96 -7.00 -12.70
CA LEU A 139 -17.70 -8.42 -12.49
C LEU A 139 -18.98 -9.20 -12.18
N PHE A 140 -19.90 -8.63 -11.39
CA PHE A 140 -21.19 -9.24 -11.08
C PHE A 140 -22.12 -9.31 -12.30
N ARG A 141 -22.04 -8.32 -13.20
CA ARG A 141 -22.86 -8.27 -14.42
C ARG A 141 -22.46 -9.36 -15.42
N LEU A 142 -21.18 -9.72 -15.49
CA LEU A 142 -20.67 -10.67 -16.50
C LEU A 142 -21.31 -12.06 -16.47
N PRO A 143 -21.44 -12.75 -15.31
CA PRO A 143 -22.16 -14.02 -15.24
C PRO A 143 -23.62 -13.94 -15.69
N LEU A 144 -24.27 -12.79 -15.46
CA LEU A 144 -25.66 -12.56 -15.90
C LEU A 144 -25.77 -12.43 -17.42
N LEU A 145 -24.74 -11.87 -18.07
CA LEU A 145 -24.66 -11.76 -19.53
C LEU A 145 -24.22 -13.07 -20.21
N ARG A 146 -23.46 -13.92 -19.50
CA ARG A 146 -22.92 -15.18 -20.03
C ARG A 146 -23.68 -16.39 -19.51
N ASN A 147 -24.88 -16.64 -20.05
CA ASN A 147 -25.67 -17.90 -20.01
C ASN A 147 -25.40 -18.88 -18.83
N GLY A 148 -25.29 -18.41 -17.58
CA GLY A 148 -25.24 -19.22 -16.36
C GLY A 148 -24.04 -20.16 -16.15
N MET A 149 -23.25 -20.49 -17.18
CA MET A 149 -22.16 -21.49 -17.09
C MET A 149 -20.93 -20.99 -16.33
N GLN A 150 -20.81 -19.69 -16.03
CA GLN A 150 -19.66 -19.08 -15.36
C GLN A 150 -19.89 -18.77 -13.87
N LYS A 151 -21.01 -19.24 -13.28
CA LYS A 151 -21.53 -18.81 -11.97
C LYS A 151 -20.57 -18.96 -10.79
N ARG A 152 -19.58 -19.87 -10.85
CA ARG A 152 -18.67 -20.16 -9.72
C ARG A 152 -17.42 -19.27 -9.62
N ARG A 153 -17.04 -18.54 -10.67
CA ARG A 153 -15.73 -17.85 -10.70
C ARG A 153 -15.74 -16.36 -10.36
N SER A 154 -16.90 -15.77 -10.03
CA SER A 154 -16.99 -14.34 -9.70
C SER A 154 -16.34 -13.98 -8.36
N ALA A 155 -16.35 -14.90 -7.38
CA ALA A 155 -15.75 -14.67 -6.06
C ALA A 155 -14.23 -14.40 -6.15
N TYR A 156 -13.53 -15.11 -7.04
CA TYR A 156 -12.09 -14.93 -7.30
C TYR A 156 -11.72 -13.54 -7.86
N GLY A 157 -12.68 -12.83 -8.46
CA GLY A 157 -12.43 -11.50 -9.02
C GLY A 157 -12.27 -10.42 -7.96
N GLU A 158 -12.97 -10.51 -6.82
CA GLU A 158 -13.06 -9.42 -5.86
C GLU A 158 -11.73 -9.07 -5.19
N GLY A 159 -10.96 -10.09 -4.78
CA GLY A 159 -9.63 -9.88 -4.19
C GLY A 159 -8.67 -9.20 -5.17
N HIS A 160 -8.77 -9.55 -6.46
CA HIS A 160 -7.99 -8.90 -7.50
C HIS A 160 -8.45 -7.48 -7.78
N VAL A 161 -9.74 -7.17 -7.68
CA VAL A 161 -10.24 -5.79 -7.78
C VAL A 161 -9.65 -4.93 -6.68
N TYR A 162 -9.75 -5.40 -5.43
CA TYR A 162 -9.22 -4.67 -4.29
C TYR A 162 -7.72 -4.43 -4.44
N THR A 163 -6.97 -5.48 -4.81
CA THR A 163 -5.53 -5.38 -5.09
C THR A 163 -5.25 -4.36 -6.20
N LEU A 164 -5.95 -4.45 -7.33
CA LEU A 164 -5.75 -3.56 -8.47
C LEU A 164 -5.96 -2.09 -8.09
N VAL A 165 -7.10 -1.76 -7.47
CA VAL A 165 -7.42 -0.37 -7.15
C VAL A 165 -6.51 0.17 -6.04
N ARG A 166 -6.23 -0.63 -5.00
CA ARG A 166 -5.32 -0.25 -3.91
C ARG A 166 -3.89 -0.03 -4.40
N GLU A 167 -3.37 -0.93 -5.24
CA GLU A 167 -2.02 -0.76 -5.77
C GLU A 167 -1.94 0.42 -6.75
N LEU A 168 -3.03 0.75 -7.45
CA LEU A 168 -3.09 1.92 -8.33
C LEU A 168 -3.06 3.22 -7.52
N GLU A 169 -3.79 3.30 -6.40
CA GLU A 169 -3.69 4.40 -5.44
C GLU A 169 -2.25 4.56 -4.94
N SER A 170 -1.56 3.43 -4.69
CA SER A 170 -0.16 3.46 -4.26
C SER A 170 0.82 4.03 -5.30
N LEU A 171 0.48 3.98 -6.60
CA LEU A 171 1.31 4.60 -7.65
C LEU A 171 1.38 6.12 -7.47
N ASN A 172 0.32 6.74 -6.96
CA ASN A 172 0.38 8.16 -6.65
C ASN A 172 1.42 8.45 -5.58
N SER A 173 1.33 7.75 -4.45
CA SER A 173 2.30 7.88 -3.36
C SER A 173 3.72 7.57 -3.85
N MET A 174 3.88 6.70 -4.85
CA MET A 174 5.17 6.45 -5.50
C MET A 174 5.70 7.67 -6.25
N PHE A 175 4.90 8.38 -7.04
CA PHE A 175 5.36 9.59 -7.72
C PHE A 175 5.73 10.71 -6.74
N SER A 176 4.93 10.88 -5.70
CA SER A 176 5.21 11.88 -4.67
C SER A 176 6.47 11.53 -3.86
N SER A 177 6.64 10.25 -3.49
CA SER A 177 7.87 9.76 -2.85
C SER A 177 9.10 9.87 -3.76
N LEU A 178 8.96 9.66 -5.07
CA LEU A 178 10.04 9.88 -6.04
C LEU A 178 10.48 11.36 -6.04
N PHE A 179 9.53 12.29 -6.13
CA PHE A 179 9.81 13.72 -6.11
C PHE A 179 10.50 14.14 -4.80
N THR A 180 9.97 13.74 -3.65
CA THR A 180 10.58 14.05 -2.35
C THR A 180 11.92 13.39 -2.14
N THR A 181 12.11 12.16 -2.61
CA THR A 181 13.42 11.49 -2.60
C THR A 181 14.41 12.33 -3.41
N ALA A 182 14.05 12.76 -4.62
CA ALA A 182 14.93 13.58 -5.46
C ALA A 182 15.32 14.90 -4.78
N VAL A 183 14.36 15.62 -4.18
CA VAL A 183 14.60 16.87 -3.45
C VAL A 183 15.47 16.64 -2.21
N THR A 184 15.18 15.61 -1.42
CA THR A 184 15.94 15.32 -0.19
C THR A 184 17.36 14.83 -0.48
N VAL A 185 17.55 13.98 -1.50
CA VAL A 185 18.88 13.58 -1.98
C VAL A 185 19.67 14.82 -2.45
N TRP A 186 19.04 15.73 -3.19
CA TRP A 186 19.69 16.97 -3.62
C TRP A 186 20.10 17.85 -2.43
N LEU A 187 19.23 18.03 -1.43
CA LEU A 187 19.53 18.79 -0.21
C LEU A 187 20.68 18.16 0.59
N VAL A 188 20.65 16.84 0.80
CA VAL A 188 21.70 16.09 1.50
C VAL A 188 23.02 16.18 0.75
N TYR A 189 23.02 15.99 -0.57
CA TYR A 189 24.22 16.10 -1.40
C TYR A 189 24.85 17.50 -1.31
N ARG A 190 24.04 18.56 -1.31
CA ARG A 190 24.52 19.94 -1.15
C ARG A 190 25.15 20.21 0.22
N ARG A 191 24.84 19.43 1.25
CA ARG A 191 25.31 19.62 2.64
C ARG A 191 26.48 18.72 3.02
N VAL A 192 26.36 17.41 2.76
CA VAL A 192 27.36 16.40 3.16
C VAL A 192 28.29 16.03 2.01
N GLY A 193 27.94 16.41 0.77
CA GLY A 193 28.61 15.92 -0.42
C GLY A 193 28.31 14.44 -0.66
N TRP A 194 29.31 13.70 -1.11
CA TRP A 194 29.18 12.29 -1.49
C TRP A 194 28.90 11.35 -0.31
N LEU A 195 29.29 11.73 0.92
CA LEU A 195 29.02 10.93 2.12
C LEU A 195 27.52 10.75 2.39
N GLY A 196 26.69 11.66 1.87
CA GLY A 196 25.23 11.54 1.89
C GLY A 196 24.68 10.32 1.15
N PHE A 197 25.47 9.67 0.27
CA PHE A 197 25.04 8.46 -0.44
C PHE A 197 25.20 7.17 0.38
N ILE A 198 25.89 7.18 1.53
CA ILE A 198 26.09 5.97 2.36
C ILE A 198 24.74 5.34 2.78
N PRO A 199 23.78 6.09 3.35
CA PRO A 199 22.48 5.52 3.73
C PRO A 199 21.68 5.00 2.54
N ILE A 200 21.80 5.66 1.38
CA ILE A 200 21.16 5.21 0.12
C ILE A 200 21.72 3.85 -0.30
N GLY A 201 23.04 3.68 -0.27
CA GLY A 201 23.70 2.42 -0.58
C GLY A 201 23.27 1.29 0.36
N VAL A 202 23.24 1.56 1.66
CA VAL A 202 22.81 0.58 2.68
C VAL A 202 21.35 0.16 2.48
N VAL A 203 20.42 1.11 2.30
CA VAL A 203 19.01 0.82 2.04
C VAL A 203 18.83 0.04 0.74
N SER A 204 19.59 0.36 -0.30
CA SER A 204 19.52 -0.32 -1.61
C SER A 204 19.99 -1.77 -1.51
N VAL A 205 21.12 -2.01 -0.83
CA VAL A 205 21.66 -3.37 -0.62
C VAL A 205 20.69 -4.20 0.22
N HIS A 206 20.21 -3.65 1.34
CA HIS A 206 19.24 -4.33 2.20
C HIS A 206 17.95 -4.67 1.43
N SER A 207 17.45 -3.72 0.63
CA SER A 207 16.27 -3.92 -0.20
C SER A 207 16.47 -4.99 -1.29
N ALA A 208 17.66 -5.07 -1.90
CA ALA A 208 18.00 -6.12 -2.84
C ALA A 208 18.05 -7.50 -2.18
N VAL A 209 18.61 -7.60 -0.96
CA VAL A 209 18.59 -8.82 -0.15
C VAL A 209 17.15 -9.23 0.14
N MET A 210 16.30 -8.30 0.59
CA MET A 210 14.91 -8.59 0.90
C MET A 210 14.08 -8.94 -0.32
N TRP A 211 14.36 -8.35 -1.48
CA TRP A 211 13.76 -8.78 -2.73
C TRP A 211 14.16 -10.23 -3.09
N GLY A 212 15.42 -10.61 -2.84
CA GLY A 212 15.89 -11.99 -2.98
C GLY A 212 15.14 -12.95 -2.05
N VAL A 213 15.02 -12.60 -0.76
CA VAL A 213 14.25 -13.35 0.24
C VAL A 213 12.79 -13.49 -0.20
N GLN A 214 12.13 -12.39 -0.58
CA GLN A 214 10.76 -12.41 -1.09
C GLN A 214 10.62 -13.27 -2.35
N ARG A 215 11.62 -13.32 -3.23
CA ARG A 215 11.56 -14.19 -4.42
C ARG A 215 11.65 -15.67 -4.05
N LEU A 216 12.45 -16.01 -3.05
CA LEU A 216 12.61 -17.38 -2.55
C LEU A 216 11.36 -17.85 -1.79
N PHE A 217 10.85 -17.03 -0.87
CA PHE A 217 9.74 -17.40 0.01
C PHE A 217 8.36 -17.05 -0.56
N GLY A 218 8.26 -16.01 -1.38
CA GLY A 218 7.01 -15.44 -1.88
C GLY A 218 6.29 -16.34 -2.89
N ARG A 219 7.01 -17.12 -3.71
CA ARG A 219 6.38 -18.10 -4.60
C ARG A 219 5.55 -19.14 -3.83
N ARG A 220 6.06 -19.57 -2.68
CA ARG A 220 5.36 -20.53 -1.82
C ARG A 220 4.25 -19.86 -1.01
N TYR A 221 4.40 -18.59 -0.66
CA TYR A 221 3.34 -17.83 0.02
C TYR A 221 2.16 -17.53 -0.92
N GLU A 222 2.42 -17.15 -2.17
CA GLU A 222 1.34 -16.98 -3.16
C GLU A 222 0.59 -18.29 -3.39
N TRP A 223 1.29 -19.42 -3.43
CA TRP A 223 0.66 -20.75 -3.51
C TRP A 223 -0.19 -21.08 -2.28
N PHE A 224 0.26 -20.67 -1.09
CA PHE A 224 -0.53 -20.80 0.13
C PHE A 224 -1.83 -19.99 0.08
N ASP A 225 -1.79 -18.76 -0.45
CA ASP A 225 -2.97 -17.91 -0.61
C ASP A 225 -3.97 -18.57 -1.59
N TYR A 226 -3.50 -19.08 -2.73
CA TYR A 226 -4.34 -19.82 -3.66
C TYR A 226 -5.00 -21.06 -3.05
N SER A 227 -4.30 -21.79 -2.18
CA SER A 227 -4.86 -22.97 -1.53
C SER A 227 -6.01 -22.66 -0.56
N HIS A 228 -6.04 -21.45 0.00
CA HIS A 228 -7.16 -21.02 0.86
C HIS A 228 -8.40 -20.69 0.03
N ASP A 229 -8.23 -20.17 -1.18
CA ASP A 229 -9.35 -19.91 -2.07
C ASP A 229 -10.01 -21.23 -2.55
N ASP A 230 -9.22 -22.26 -2.84
CA ASP A 230 -9.72 -23.59 -3.23
C ASP A 230 -10.54 -24.26 -2.10
N ASP A 231 -10.15 -24.06 -0.83
CA ASP A 231 -10.92 -24.54 0.32
C ASP A 231 -12.29 -23.85 0.42
N GLY A 232 -12.39 -22.57 0.04
CA GLY A 232 -13.64 -21.83 -0.05
C GLY A 232 -14.57 -22.38 -1.14
N GLU A 233 -14.04 -22.64 -2.33
CA GLU A 233 -14.82 -23.21 -3.44
C GLU A 233 -15.39 -24.60 -3.09
N LEU A 234 -14.60 -25.44 -2.41
CA LEU A 234 -15.07 -26.73 -1.93
C LEU A 234 -16.21 -26.59 -0.92
N ILE A 235 -16.10 -25.63 0.01
CA ILE A 235 -17.14 -25.39 1.00
C ILE A 235 -18.43 -24.94 0.32
N ASP A 236 -18.34 -24.04 -0.66
CA ASP A 236 -19.48 -23.61 -1.45
C ASP A 236 -20.10 -24.78 -2.23
N GLU A 237 -19.28 -25.67 -2.81
CA GLU A 237 -19.75 -26.89 -3.47
C GLU A 237 -20.45 -27.85 -2.50
N ILE A 238 -19.94 -28.00 -1.28
CA ILE A 238 -20.59 -28.80 -0.24
C ILE A 238 -21.93 -28.19 0.14
N TYR A 239 -22.03 -26.87 0.28
CA TYR A 239 -23.29 -26.18 0.60
C TYR A 239 -24.31 -26.28 -0.54
N ASP A 240 -23.89 -26.08 -1.78
CA ASP A 240 -24.72 -26.26 -2.98
C ASP A 240 -25.25 -27.72 -3.07
N GLY A 241 -24.39 -28.68 -2.75
CA GLY A 241 -24.66 -30.13 -2.82
C GLY A 241 -25.25 -30.73 -1.56
N ILE A 242 -25.52 -29.96 -0.51
CA ILE A 242 -25.73 -30.51 0.85
C ILE A 242 -26.92 -31.47 0.93
N ARG A 243 -27.97 -31.22 0.14
CA ARG A 243 -29.14 -32.10 0.08
C ARG A 243 -28.78 -33.47 -0.49
N SER A 244 -28.01 -33.51 -1.57
CA SER A 244 -27.55 -34.76 -2.19
C SER A 244 -26.57 -35.49 -1.28
N ILE A 245 -25.62 -34.75 -0.69
CA ILE A 245 -24.65 -35.30 0.27
C ILE A 245 -25.37 -35.97 1.44
N LYS A 246 -26.43 -35.33 1.97
CA LYS A 246 -27.29 -35.90 3.02
C LYS A 246 -28.08 -37.11 2.57
N MET A 247 -28.69 -37.06 1.38
CA MET A 247 -29.49 -38.18 0.84
C MET A 247 -28.67 -39.44 0.63
N TYR A 248 -27.40 -39.32 0.23
CA TYR A 248 -26.50 -40.45 0.03
C TYR A 248 -25.67 -40.82 1.26
N GLY A 249 -25.81 -40.11 2.39
CA GLY A 249 -25.01 -40.34 3.59
C GLY A 249 -23.52 -40.08 3.40
N TRP A 250 -23.14 -39.22 2.46
CA TRP A 250 -21.73 -38.90 2.14
C TRP A 250 -21.09 -37.88 3.09
N GLU A 251 -21.80 -37.43 4.12
CA GLU A 251 -21.28 -36.46 5.10
C GLU A 251 -19.93 -36.89 5.67
N ASN A 252 -19.80 -38.17 6.03
CA ASN A 252 -18.55 -38.72 6.56
C ASN A 252 -17.39 -38.67 5.55
N MET A 253 -17.66 -38.76 4.25
CA MET A 253 -16.62 -38.69 3.21
C MET A 253 -16.11 -37.25 3.04
N TYR A 254 -16.99 -36.26 3.08
CA TYR A 254 -16.63 -34.84 2.95
C TYR A 254 -16.06 -34.26 4.26
N LEU A 255 -16.52 -34.74 5.41
CA LEU A 255 -16.09 -34.29 6.73
C LEU A 255 -14.94 -35.11 7.32
N ASP A 256 -14.48 -36.18 6.64
CA ASP A 256 -13.41 -37.04 7.15
C ASP A 256 -12.15 -36.20 7.46
N PRO A 257 -11.74 -36.12 8.74
CA PRO A 257 -10.56 -35.37 9.13
C PRO A 257 -9.31 -35.90 8.44
N LYS A 258 -9.23 -37.17 8.02
CA LYS A 258 -8.10 -37.70 7.26
C LYS A 258 -8.03 -37.14 5.84
N HIS A 259 -9.18 -36.92 5.19
CA HIS A 259 -9.23 -36.28 3.87
C HIS A 259 -8.88 -34.79 3.98
N ARG A 260 -9.37 -34.13 5.03
CA ARG A 260 -9.00 -32.74 5.35
C ARG A 260 -7.52 -32.61 5.68
N GLU A 261 -6.96 -33.55 6.44
CA GLU A 261 -5.56 -33.56 6.84
C GLU A 261 -4.62 -33.96 5.70
N LYS A 262 -5.01 -34.87 4.82
CA LYS A 262 -4.24 -35.21 3.61
C LYS A 262 -4.19 -34.04 2.63
N ARG A 263 -5.30 -33.29 2.48
CA ARG A 263 -5.32 -32.00 1.76
C ARG A 263 -4.45 -30.96 2.43
N ARG A 264 -4.62 -30.76 3.74
CA ARG A 264 -3.75 -29.90 4.54
C ARG A 264 -2.29 -30.27 4.33
N ARG A 265 -1.85 -31.50 4.53
CA ARG A 265 -0.45 -31.93 4.38
C ARG A 265 0.10 -31.79 2.96
N LYS A 266 -0.73 -31.99 1.91
CA LYS A 266 -0.32 -31.69 0.52
C LYS A 266 -0.09 -30.19 0.31
N LEU A 267 -0.81 -29.33 1.03
CA LEU A 267 -0.80 -27.87 0.92
C LEU A 267 0.02 -27.14 2.02
N PHE A 268 0.41 -27.82 3.11
CA PHE A 268 0.93 -27.21 4.32
C PHE A 268 2.29 -27.76 4.74
N MET A 269 3.22 -26.83 4.94
CA MET A 269 4.03 -26.81 6.16
C MET A 269 3.36 -25.82 7.13
N PRO A 270 2.68 -26.26 8.21
CA PRO A 270 1.96 -25.36 9.13
C PRO A 270 2.87 -24.34 9.82
N TRP A 271 4.18 -24.62 9.86
CA TRP A 271 5.20 -23.73 10.36
C TRP A 271 5.67 -22.71 9.32
N TYR A 272 5.40 -22.90 8.02
CA TYR A 272 5.94 -22.05 6.96
C TYR A 272 5.33 -20.65 6.95
N ALA A 273 4.00 -20.53 6.94
CA ALA A 273 3.33 -19.22 6.98
C ALA A 273 3.67 -18.40 8.25
N PRO A 274 3.67 -18.95 9.48
CA PRO A 274 4.15 -18.21 10.65
C PRO A 274 5.66 -17.94 10.60
N ALA A 275 6.49 -18.84 10.07
CA ALA A 275 7.93 -18.58 9.91
C ALA A 275 8.20 -17.44 8.92
N VAL A 276 7.49 -17.39 7.78
CA VAL A 276 7.58 -16.28 6.82
C VAL A 276 7.14 -14.98 7.49
N ARG A 277 6.02 -14.97 8.21
CA ARG A 277 5.60 -13.78 8.98
C ARG A 277 6.66 -13.35 10.02
N ALA A 278 7.25 -14.30 10.74
CA ALA A 278 8.33 -14.01 11.69
C ALA A 278 9.56 -13.42 10.99
N ILE A 279 9.96 -13.95 9.83
CA ILE A 279 11.05 -13.38 9.02
C ILE A 279 10.75 -11.94 8.63
N TRP A 280 9.51 -11.63 8.23
CA TRP A 280 9.12 -10.27 7.84
C TRP A 280 9.12 -9.30 9.03
N HIS A 281 8.72 -9.76 10.23
CA HIS A 281 8.82 -8.95 11.44
C HIS A 281 10.28 -8.73 11.88
N ILE A 282 11.12 -9.76 11.80
CA ILE A 282 12.55 -9.63 12.10
C ILE A 282 13.20 -8.68 11.11
N ASP A 283 12.86 -8.77 9.83
CA ASP A 283 13.33 -7.85 8.79
C ASP A 283 12.98 -6.40 9.12
N ASP A 284 11.74 -6.08 9.50
CA ASP A 284 11.34 -4.71 9.84
C ASP A 284 12.20 -4.11 10.99
N ILE A 285 12.48 -4.91 12.01
CA ILE A 285 13.35 -4.53 13.14
C ILE A 285 14.80 -4.35 12.69
N VAL A 286 15.35 -5.33 11.98
CA VAL A 286 16.74 -5.31 11.49
C VAL A 286 16.95 -4.18 10.48
N SER A 287 15.98 -3.93 9.61
CA SER A 287 15.97 -2.85 8.63
C SER A 287 16.10 -1.52 9.33
N THR A 288 15.26 -1.26 10.35
CA THR A 288 15.29 -0.03 11.14
C THR A 288 16.66 0.18 11.80
N PHE A 289 17.23 -0.87 12.41
CA PHE A 289 18.55 -0.80 13.05
C PHE A 289 19.69 -0.51 12.06
N ILE A 290 19.77 -1.28 10.96
CA ILE A 290 20.77 -1.08 9.90
C ILE A 290 20.68 0.32 9.32
N GLN A 291 19.44 0.78 9.11
CA GLN A 291 19.13 2.11 8.60
C GLN A 291 19.61 3.21 9.56
N ASP A 292 19.36 3.11 10.85
CA ASP A 292 19.87 4.06 11.85
C ASP A 292 21.40 4.06 11.92
N LEU A 293 22.01 2.87 11.93
CA LEU A 293 23.47 2.71 11.92
C LEU A 293 24.08 3.39 10.70
N SER A 294 23.44 3.32 9.53
CA SER A 294 23.92 3.99 8.31
C SER A 294 23.92 5.52 8.43
N VAL A 295 22.94 6.11 9.13
CA VAL A 295 22.87 7.55 9.39
C VAL A 295 24.02 7.97 10.31
N TYR A 296 24.22 7.25 11.42
CA TYR A 296 25.30 7.52 12.36
C TYR A 296 26.68 7.33 11.72
N THR A 297 26.84 6.33 10.85
CA THR A 297 28.09 6.11 10.10
C THR A 297 28.38 7.26 9.15
N ALA A 298 27.37 7.73 8.40
CA ALA A 298 27.51 8.88 7.50
C ALA A 298 27.87 10.17 8.27
N LEU A 299 27.23 10.40 9.42
CA LEU A 299 27.48 11.55 10.27
C LEU A 299 28.87 11.49 10.91
N TYR A 300 29.30 10.33 11.41
CA TYR A 300 30.63 10.11 11.97
C TYR A 300 31.72 10.41 10.93
N LEU A 301 31.59 9.86 9.72
CA LEU A 301 32.54 10.12 8.63
C LEU A 301 32.53 11.59 8.22
N HIS A 302 31.37 12.24 8.20
CA HIS A 302 31.29 13.67 7.91
C HIS A 302 32.02 14.51 8.95
N ILE A 303 31.82 14.24 10.25
CA ILE A 303 32.55 14.92 11.33
C ILE A 303 34.05 14.65 11.23
N HIS A 304 34.45 13.41 10.98
CA HIS A 304 35.87 13.02 10.89
C HIS A 304 36.58 13.67 9.69
N THR A 305 35.92 13.76 8.54
CA THR A 305 36.48 14.46 7.38
C THR A 305 36.59 15.98 7.61
N HIS A 306 35.71 16.56 8.42
CA HIS A 306 35.73 17.98 8.77
C HIS A 306 36.58 18.32 10.00
N SER A 307 37.00 17.35 10.81
CA SER A 307 37.84 17.63 11.99
C SER A 307 39.22 18.19 11.63
N GLY A 308 39.68 18.02 10.38
CA GLY A 308 40.87 18.69 9.85
C GLY A 308 40.61 20.11 9.31
N SER A 309 39.34 20.49 9.11
CA SER A 309 38.95 21.84 8.70
C SER A 309 38.58 22.66 9.93
N ALA A 310 38.95 23.95 9.98
CA ALA A 310 38.65 24.82 11.13
C ALA A 310 37.15 25.13 11.33
N VAL A 311 36.25 24.42 10.65
CA VAL A 311 34.80 24.62 10.70
C VAL A 311 34.22 23.77 11.83
N VAL A 312 33.83 24.42 12.93
CA VAL A 312 33.08 23.78 14.01
C VAL A 312 31.62 23.65 13.59
N LEU A 313 31.15 22.41 13.41
CA LEU A 313 29.74 22.12 13.15
C LEU A 313 28.90 22.43 14.40
N THR A 314 27.86 23.25 14.25
CA THR A 314 26.96 23.54 15.38
C THR A 314 25.98 22.38 15.63
N ASN A 315 25.47 22.27 16.86
CA ASN A 315 24.49 21.24 17.22
C ASN A 315 23.24 21.30 16.31
N ALA A 316 22.80 22.51 15.98
CA ALA A 316 21.69 22.70 15.05
C ALA A 316 21.98 22.18 13.63
N GLN A 317 23.21 22.35 13.13
CA GLN A 317 23.61 21.80 11.82
C GLN A 317 23.64 20.28 11.84
N LEU A 318 24.15 19.67 12.92
CA LEU A 318 24.16 18.22 13.09
C LEU A 318 22.74 17.64 13.19
N PHE A 319 21.84 18.32 13.91
CA PHE A 319 20.44 17.94 14.01
C PHE A 319 19.74 18.01 12.64
N GLU A 320 19.90 19.13 11.94
CA GLU A 320 19.31 19.32 10.61
C GLU A 320 19.80 18.26 9.63
N LEU A 321 21.10 17.94 9.67
CA LEU A 321 21.68 16.92 8.84
C LEU A 321 21.15 15.51 9.14
N THR A 322 20.98 15.20 10.42
CA THR A 322 20.42 13.93 10.86
C THR A 322 18.98 13.76 10.34
N GLU A 323 18.18 14.82 10.43
CA GLU A 323 16.79 14.80 9.97
C GLU A 323 16.65 14.72 8.44
N ASP A 324 17.52 15.41 7.69
CA ASP A 324 17.55 15.31 6.22
C ASP A 324 17.90 13.88 5.77
N ILE A 325 18.93 13.28 6.38
CA ILE A 325 19.35 11.91 6.06
C ILE A 325 18.24 10.91 6.43
N ARG A 326 17.61 11.05 7.60
CA ARG A 326 16.46 10.22 8.00
C ARG A 326 15.30 10.37 7.01
N SER A 327 15.00 11.59 6.58
CA SER A 327 13.95 11.82 5.58
C SER A 327 14.23 11.11 4.27
N MET A 328 15.44 11.28 3.75
CA MET A 328 15.85 10.69 2.48
C MET A 328 15.72 9.17 2.53
N ARG A 329 16.14 8.58 3.65
CA ARG A 329 16.00 7.15 3.94
C ARG A 329 14.54 6.68 3.95
N TYR A 330 13.66 7.36 4.69
CA TYR A 330 12.23 6.99 4.72
C TYR A 330 11.59 7.07 3.33
N ASN A 331 11.89 8.13 2.57
CA ASN A 331 11.35 8.31 1.22
C ASN A 331 11.86 7.22 0.26
N LEU A 332 13.14 6.85 0.36
CA LEU A 332 13.75 5.78 -0.45
C LEU A 332 13.15 4.40 -0.11
N SER A 333 13.00 4.08 1.17
CA SER A 333 12.37 2.83 1.60
C SER A 333 10.93 2.72 1.10
N SER A 334 10.16 3.81 1.22
CA SER A 334 8.81 3.91 0.68
C SER A 334 8.79 3.66 -0.83
N LEU A 335 9.66 4.32 -1.60
CA LEU A 335 9.77 4.16 -3.05
C LEU A 335 10.07 2.72 -3.46
N ILE A 336 11.00 2.05 -2.79
CA ILE A 336 11.33 0.65 -3.06
C ILE A 336 10.13 -0.25 -2.79
N SER A 337 9.40 0.00 -1.69
CA SER A 337 8.20 -0.76 -1.37
C SER A 337 7.12 -0.63 -2.46
N HIS A 338 7.02 0.55 -3.10
CA HIS A 338 6.09 0.79 -4.20
C HIS A 338 6.49 0.05 -5.49
N LEU A 339 7.78 -0.12 -5.78
CA LEU A 339 8.22 -0.89 -6.96
C LEU A 339 7.74 -2.34 -6.91
N GLY A 340 7.74 -2.96 -5.73
CA GLY A 340 7.19 -4.31 -5.54
C GLY A 340 5.69 -4.39 -5.86
N ARG A 341 4.94 -3.33 -5.52
CA ARG A 341 3.49 -3.22 -5.73
C ARG A 341 3.08 -3.10 -7.20
N ILE A 342 3.91 -2.48 -8.04
CA ILE A 342 3.68 -2.42 -9.51
C ILE A 342 3.50 -3.83 -10.09
N ARG A 343 4.30 -4.79 -9.63
CA ARG A 343 4.18 -6.17 -10.11
C ARG A 343 2.87 -6.83 -9.68
N ALA A 344 2.39 -6.54 -8.47
CA ALA A 344 1.09 -7.01 -8.00
C ALA A 344 -0.05 -6.37 -8.81
N LEU A 345 0.02 -5.06 -9.06
CA LEU A 345 -0.91 -4.31 -9.91
C LEU A 345 -1.03 -4.94 -11.31
N VAL A 346 0.08 -5.13 -12.00
CA VAL A 346 0.10 -5.69 -13.37
C VAL A 346 -0.48 -7.11 -13.39
N ARG A 347 -0.16 -7.94 -12.39
CA ARG A 347 -0.71 -9.30 -12.30
C ARG A 347 -2.21 -9.30 -12.04
N ALA A 348 -2.68 -8.47 -11.11
CA ALA A 348 -4.11 -8.32 -10.83
C ALA A 348 -4.86 -7.84 -12.08
N ASN A 349 -4.29 -6.86 -12.80
CA ASN A 349 -4.85 -6.37 -14.06
C ASN A 349 -4.98 -7.47 -15.11
N ILE A 350 -3.88 -8.18 -15.42
CA ILE A 350 -3.89 -9.25 -16.42
C ILE A 350 -4.92 -10.33 -16.08
N ARG A 351 -5.06 -10.70 -14.79
CA ARG A 351 -6.06 -11.69 -14.38
C ARG A 351 -7.48 -11.18 -14.58
N LEU A 352 -7.77 -9.96 -14.11
CA LEU A 352 -9.09 -9.36 -14.26
C LEU A 352 -9.45 -9.18 -15.73
N GLU A 353 -8.53 -8.75 -16.58
CA GLU A 353 -8.77 -8.62 -18.02
C GLU A 353 -9.15 -9.95 -18.68
N ARG A 354 -8.49 -11.04 -18.30
CA ARG A 354 -8.87 -12.38 -18.78
C ARG A 354 -10.27 -12.78 -18.31
N ILE A 355 -10.65 -12.46 -17.06
CA ILE A 355 -12.01 -12.72 -16.53
C ILE A 355 -13.03 -11.92 -17.35
N LEU A 356 -12.76 -10.62 -17.56
CA LEU A 356 -13.62 -9.71 -18.30
C LEU A 356 -13.77 -10.16 -19.78
N ARG A 357 -12.68 -10.59 -20.43
CA ARG A 357 -12.70 -11.10 -21.82
C ARG A 357 -13.37 -12.46 -21.97
N GLY A 358 -13.39 -13.27 -20.90
CA GLY A 358 -13.95 -14.62 -20.93
C GLY A 358 -13.00 -15.69 -21.44
N ASP A 359 -11.73 -15.34 -21.61
CA ASP A 359 -10.67 -16.25 -22.12
C ASP A 359 -10.36 -17.41 -21.15
N PHE A 360 -10.89 -17.38 -19.92
CA PHE A 360 -10.64 -18.38 -18.86
C PHE A 360 -11.17 -19.79 -19.13
N ILE A 361 -11.92 -20.01 -20.20
CA ILE A 361 -12.58 -21.29 -20.46
C ILE A 361 -11.59 -22.35 -20.99
N ASN A 362 -10.44 -21.96 -21.57
CA ASN A 362 -9.58 -22.92 -22.29
C ASN A 362 -8.09 -23.00 -21.86
N THR A 363 -7.60 -22.16 -20.93
CA THR A 363 -6.13 -21.98 -20.78
C THR A 363 -5.56 -22.06 -19.37
N LEU A 364 -6.27 -22.55 -18.37
CA LEU A 364 -5.55 -23.09 -17.22
C LEU A 364 -5.09 -24.49 -17.65
N PRO A 365 -3.79 -24.72 -17.90
CA PRO A 365 -3.33 -26.09 -17.88
C PRO A 365 -3.73 -26.58 -16.51
N TYR A 366 -4.59 -27.60 -16.46
CA TYR A 366 -4.38 -28.63 -15.46
C TYR A 366 -2.89 -28.94 -15.62
N THR A 367 -2.06 -28.42 -14.72
CA THR A 367 -0.76 -29.03 -14.49
C THR A 367 -1.14 -30.44 -14.11
N SER A 368 -1.19 -31.33 -15.11
CA SER A 368 -1.05 -32.75 -14.88
C SER A 368 0.03 -32.84 -13.83
N GLU A 369 -0.32 -33.40 -12.67
CA GLU A 369 0.65 -33.71 -11.63
C GLU A 369 1.92 -34.17 -12.34
N PRO A 370 3.11 -33.62 -12.02
CA PRO A 370 4.33 -34.22 -12.54
C PRO A 370 4.23 -35.69 -12.15
N ASP A 371 4.01 -36.56 -13.14
CA ASP A 371 3.75 -37.97 -12.94
C ASP A 371 4.76 -38.42 -11.93
N SER A 372 4.25 -38.84 -10.78
CA SER A 372 5.05 -39.29 -9.66
C SER A 372 6.11 -40.22 -10.23
N ALA A 373 7.36 -39.77 -10.24
CA ALA A 373 8.49 -40.63 -10.52
C ALA A 373 8.35 -41.78 -9.52
N ALA A 374 7.94 -42.94 -10.04
CA ALA A 374 7.95 -44.20 -9.32
C ALA A 374 9.38 -44.44 -8.81
N PRO A 375 9.52 -45.07 -7.63
CA PRO A 375 10.78 -45.18 -6.90
C PRO A 375 11.93 -45.79 -7.69
#